data_AF-A0AAW8TT46-F1
#
_entry.id   AF-A0AAW8TT46-F1
#
_cell.length_a   1.000
_cell.length_b   1.000
_cell.length_c   1.000
_cell.angle_alpha   90.00
_cell.angle_beta   90.00
_cell.angle_gamma   90.00
#
_symmetry.space_group_name_H-M   'P 1'
#
loop_
_entity.id
_entity.type
_entity.pdbx_description
1 polymer ?
#
loop_
_entity_poly.entity_id
_entity_poly.type
_entity_poly.pdbx_seq_one_letter_code
_entity_poly.pdbx_strand_id
1 'polypeptide(L)'
;MENYQDITVPQQAKTVGEVVTFVSMVEVERARKELKLSQIDESHFSDAEMILAIQKQKEVAASTVVPVILDWLVDSNFILSPSQASAFIRDEEKYADNGYQYKTIGELDFDSNGNYYLVVASSPQKKVASIYKVYTSGSIQELVVQ
;
A
#
# COMPACT_ATOMS: atom_id res chain seq x y z
N MET A 1 -65.39 -11.67 -24.30
CA MET A 1 -64.63 -10.56 -23.68
C MET A 1 -63.71 -11.19 -22.66
N GLU A 2 -62.49 -11.51 -23.05
CA GLU A 2 -61.46 -12.00 -22.12
C GLU A 2 -60.34 -10.95 -22.12
N ASN A 3 -60.15 -10.33 -20.95
CA ASN A 3 -59.14 -9.32 -20.68
C ASN A 3 -57.76 -10.00 -20.61
N TYR A 4 -56.90 -9.74 -21.58
CA TYR A 4 -55.47 -9.96 -21.42
C TYR A 4 -54.88 -8.72 -20.75
N GLN A 5 -54.47 -8.85 -19.49
CA GLN A 5 -53.66 -7.85 -18.82
C GLN A 5 -52.22 -7.98 -19.31
N ASP A 6 -51.73 -6.91 -19.94
CA ASP A 6 -50.30 -6.74 -20.24
C ASP A 6 -49.52 -6.71 -18.92
N ILE A 7 -48.71 -7.74 -18.70
CA ILE A 7 -47.80 -7.80 -17.56
C ILE A 7 -46.50 -7.10 -18.00
N THR A 8 -46.42 -5.80 -17.77
CA THR A 8 -45.19 -5.04 -17.99
C THR A 8 -44.16 -5.45 -16.94
N VAL A 9 -43.23 -6.33 -17.31
CA VAL A 9 -42.09 -6.67 -16.46
C VAL A 9 -41.16 -5.45 -16.40
N PRO A 10 -40.90 -4.87 -15.21
CA PRO A 10 -39.96 -3.75 -15.12
C PRO A 10 -38.56 -4.24 -15.52
N GLN A 11 -38.00 -3.64 -16.57
CA GLN A 11 -36.60 -3.84 -16.96
C GLN A 11 -35.71 -3.48 -15.77
N GLN A 12 -35.16 -4.50 -15.12
CA GLN A 12 -34.06 -4.32 -14.19
C GLN A 12 -32.91 -3.64 -14.95
N ALA A 13 -32.47 -2.50 -14.43
CA ALA A 13 -31.35 -1.75 -14.97
C ALA A 13 -30.17 -2.70 -15.16
N LYS A 14 -29.68 -2.79 -16.40
CA LYS A 14 -28.41 -3.45 -16.71
C LYS A 14 -27.34 -2.78 -15.86
N THR A 15 -26.83 -3.49 -14.86
CA THR A 15 -25.56 -3.19 -14.24
C THR A 15 -24.55 -3.11 -15.38
N VAL A 16 -24.03 -1.90 -15.61
CA VAL A 16 -22.93 -1.66 -16.54
C VAL A 16 -21.78 -2.51 -16.02
N GLY A 17 -21.52 -3.65 -16.65
CA GLY A 17 -20.35 -4.44 -16.34
C GLY A 17 -19.13 -3.55 -16.54
N GLU A 18 -18.34 -3.35 -15.48
CA GLU A 18 -17.06 -2.67 -15.59
C GLU A 18 -16.27 -3.35 -16.71
N VAL A 19 -15.94 -2.57 -17.73
CA VAL A 19 -15.13 -3.04 -18.85
C VAL A 19 -13.74 -3.29 -18.27
N VAL A 20 -13.40 -4.56 -18.04
CA VAL A 20 -12.05 -4.96 -17.64
C VAL A 20 -11.11 -4.46 -18.73
N THR A 21 -10.32 -3.44 -18.40
CA THR A 21 -9.39 -2.85 -19.35
C THR A 21 -8.24 -3.84 -19.52
N PHE A 22 -8.27 -4.63 -20.59
CA PHE A 22 -7.20 -5.56 -20.91
C PHE A 22 -5.90 -4.78 -21.12
N VAL A 23 -4.87 -5.13 -20.35
CA VAL A 23 -3.50 -4.67 -20.53
C VAL A 23 -2.73 -5.79 -21.20
N SER A 24 -2.17 -5.51 -22.39
CA SER A 24 -1.37 -6.48 -23.12
C SER A 24 0.04 -6.60 -22.53
N MET A 25 0.69 -7.75 -22.72
CA MET A 25 2.09 -7.92 -22.30
C MET A 25 3.04 -6.94 -23.01
N VAL A 26 2.69 -6.48 -24.22
CA VAL A 26 3.47 -5.46 -24.93
C VAL A 26 3.41 -4.11 -24.20
N GLU A 27 2.26 -3.75 -23.63
CA GLU A 27 2.12 -2.55 -22.80
C GLU A 27 2.92 -2.67 -21.49
N VAL A 28 2.93 -3.86 -20.88
CA VAL A 28 3.73 -4.14 -19.67
C VAL A 28 5.22 -3.98 -19.96
N GLU A 29 5.73 -4.58 -21.04
CA GLU A 29 7.14 -4.45 -21.44
C GLU A 29 7.53 -3.00 -21.76
N ARG A 30 6.61 -2.25 -22.40
CA ARG A 30 6.82 -0.82 -22.65
C ARG A 30 6.91 -0.04 -21.34
N ALA A 31 5.99 -0.28 -20.41
CA ALA A 31 5.98 0.37 -19.10
C ALA A 31 7.24 0.04 -18.29
N ARG A 32 7.71 -1.22 -18.32
CA ARG A 32 8.98 -1.62 -17.69
C ARG A 32 10.18 -0.89 -18.31
N LYS A 33 10.18 -0.73 -19.63
CA LYS A 33 11.22 0.05 -20.33
C LYS A 33 11.19 1.53 -19.94
N GLU A 34 10.02 2.12 -19.75
CA GLU A 34 9.87 3.50 -19.27
C GLU A 34 10.47 3.66 -17.87
N LEU A 35 10.21 2.74 -16.94
CA LEU A 35 10.82 2.74 -15.60
C LEU A 35 12.35 2.66 -15.65
N LYS A 36 12.87 1.73 -16.46
CA LYS A 36 14.31 1.56 -16.66
C LYS A 36 14.99 2.83 -17.18
N LEU A 37 14.35 3.53 -18.12
CA LEU A 37 14.84 4.82 -18.65
C LEU A 37 14.85 5.92 -17.58
N SER A 38 13.94 5.85 -16.63
CA SER A 38 13.85 6.74 -15.47
C SER A 38 14.73 6.32 -14.29
N GLN A 39 15.63 5.35 -14.47
CA GLN A 39 16.50 4.79 -13.42
C GLN A 39 15.74 4.17 -12.24
N ILE A 40 14.49 3.75 -12.46
CA ILE A 40 13.72 2.96 -11.50
C ILE A 40 13.92 1.50 -11.86
N ASP A 41 14.34 0.69 -10.88
CA ASP A 41 14.51 -0.75 -11.08
C ASP A 41 13.15 -1.42 -11.27
N GLU A 42 12.87 -1.81 -12.50
CA GLU A 42 11.63 -2.45 -12.93
C GLU A 42 11.43 -3.83 -12.29
N SER A 43 12.50 -4.49 -11.84
CA SER A 43 12.43 -5.86 -11.31
C SER A 43 11.73 -5.96 -9.96
N HIS A 44 11.59 -4.85 -9.25
CA HIS A 44 10.88 -4.76 -7.97
C HIS A 44 9.35 -4.78 -8.11
N PHE A 45 8.82 -4.63 -9.33
CA PHE A 45 7.38 -4.61 -9.60
C PHE A 45 6.96 -5.89 -10.31
N SER A 46 5.99 -6.60 -9.72
CA SER A 46 5.35 -7.77 -10.32
C SER A 46 4.51 -7.38 -11.54
N ASP A 47 4.19 -8.35 -12.40
CA ASP A 47 3.35 -8.10 -13.57
C ASP A 47 1.94 -7.58 -13.19
N ALA A 48 1.42 -8.03 -12.05
CA ALA A 48 0.14 -7.55 -11.52
C ALA A 48 0.20 -6.07 -11.12
N GLU A 49 1.27 -5.64 -10.45
CA GLU A 49 1.48 -4.24 -10.08
C GLU A 49 1.70 -3.36 -11.31
N MET A 50 2.42 -3.86 -12.33
CA MET A 50 2.59 -3.14 -13.60
C MET A 50 1.25 -2.96 -14.33
N ILE A 51 0.40 -3.99 -14.36
CA ILE A 51 -0.95 -3.90 -14.95
C ILE A 51 -1.79 -2.86 -14.20
N LEU A 52 -1.76 -2.88 -12.87
CA LEU A 52 -2.49 -1.91 -12.05
C LEU A 52 -1.97 -0.48 -12.31
N ALA A 53 -0.65 -0.31 -12.42
CA ALA A 53 -0.05 0.99 -12.70
C ALA A 53 -0.43 1.52 -14.08
N ILE A 54 -0.51 0.65 -15.11
CA ILE A 54 -0.96 1.02 -16.46
C ILE A 54 -2.45 1.37 -16.47
N GLN A 55 -3.28 0.64 -15.72
CA GLN A 55 -4.69 0.99 -15.58
C GLN A 55 -4.83 2.37 -14.91
N LYS A 56 -4.07 2.59 -13.83
CA LYS A 56 -4.09 3.87 -13.13
C LYS A 56 -3.58 5.01 -13.98
N GLN A 57 -2.52 4.79 -14.76
CA GLN A 57 -2.01 5.73 -15.76
C GLN A 57 -3.12 6.17 -16.72
N LYS A 58 -3.93 5.23 -17.23
CA LYS A 58 -5.06 5.52 -18.13
C LYS A 58 -6.16 6.31 -17.43
N GLU A 59 -6.48 5.99 -16.17
CA GLU A 59 -7.46 6.73 -15.37
C GLU A 59 -7.06 8.19 -15.15
N VAL A 60 -5.79 8.44 -14.81
CA VAL A 60 -5.29 9.79 -14.52
C VAL A 60 -4.77 10.52 -15.75
N ALA A 61 -4.90 9.92 -16.94
CA ALA A 61 -4.40 10.43 -18.22
C ALA A 61 -2.90 10.82 -18.20
N ALA A 62 -2.08 10.07 -17.45
CA ALA A 62 -0.64 10.29 -17.39
C ALA A 62 0.06 9.82 -18.68
N SER A 63 1.09 10.57 -19.11
CA SER A 63 1.84 10.26 -20.34
C SER A 63 2.67 8.97 -20.24
N THR A 64 3.13 8.61 -19.04
CA THR A 64 3.91 7.41 -18.76
C THR A 64 3.45 6.78 -17.44
N VAL A 65 3.89 5.55 -17.17
CA VAL A 65 3.62 4.88 -15.88
C VAL A 65 4.43 5.46 -14.71
N VAL A 66 5.51 6.21 -15.02
CA VAL A 66 6.51 6.68 -14.05
C VAL A 66 5.90 7.53 -12.93
N PRO A 67 5.03 8.54 -13.18
CA PRO A 67 4.45 9.34 -12.09
C PRO A 67 3.60 8.51 -11.12
N VAL A 68 2.84 7.54 -11.64
CA VAL A 68 2.02 6.63 -10.82
C VAL A 68 2.91 5.80 -9.89
N ILE A 69 3.99 5.24 -10.44
CA ILE A 69 4.95 4.46 -9.65
C ILE A 69 5.71 5.33 -8.66
N LEU A 70 6.07 6.57 -9.02
CA LEU A 70 6.70 7.51 -8.09
C LEU A 70 5.77 7.89 -6.95
N ASP A 71 4.51 8.20 -7.24
CA ASP A 71 3.49 8.46 -6.22
C ASP A 71 3.37 7.25 -5.29
N TRP A 72 3.31 6.03 -5.85
CA TRP A 72 3.28 4.81 -5.04
C TRP A 72 4.54 4.60 -4.22
N LEU A 73 5.74 4.89 -4.74
CA LEU A 73 6.99 4.74 -4.00
C LEU A 73 7.11 5.77 -2.87
N VAL A 74 6.56 6.97 -3.07
CA VAL A 74 6.44 8.01 -2.05
C VAL A 74 5.43 7.58 -0.99
N ASP A 75 4.26 7.11 -1.41
CA ASP A 75 3.20 6.61 -0.52
C ASP A 75 3.64 5.34 0.24
N SER A 76 4.45 4.49 -0.39
CA SER A 76 5.02 3.26 0.21
C SER A 76 6.22 3.54 1.12
N ASN A 77 6.66 4.79 1.27
CA ASN A 77 7.73 5.19 2.19
C ASN A 77 7.33 6.43 3.00
N PHE A 78 6.14 6.44 3.58
CA PHE A 78 5.67 7.61 4.33
C PHE A 78 6.38 7.78 5.69
N ILE A 79 7.03 6.74 6.22
CA ILE A 79 7.84 6.83 7.45
C ILE A 79 9.32 7.05 7.07
N LEU A 80 9.75 8.31 7.15
CA LEU A 80 11.07 8.77 6.72
C LEU A 80 12.03 9.06 7.89
N SER A 81 11.55 8.93 9.13
CA SER A 81 12.33 9.28 10.31
C SER A 81 11.99 8.44 11.54
N PRO A 82 12.94 8.32 12.49
CA PRO A 82 12.69 7.65 13.77
C PRO A 82 11.50 8.24 14.54
N SER A 83 11.30 9.55 14.50
CA SER A 83 10.18 10.21 15.18
C SER A 83 8.83 9.85 14.54
N GLN A 84 8.76 9.76 13.22
CA GLN A 84 7.58 9.31 12.50
C GLN A 84 7.26 7.85 12.81
N ALA A 85 8.26 6.96 12.91
CA ALA A 85 8.02 5.56 13.27
C ALA A 85 7.40 5.40 14.68
N SER A 86 7.91 6.16 15.65
CA SER A 86 7.37 6.19 17.01
C SER A 86 5.98 6.84 17.09
N ALA A 87 5.68 7.81 16.22
CA ALA A 87 4.36 8.42 16.14
C ALA A 87 3.35 7.48 15.49
N PHE A 88 3.74 6.86 14.37
CA PHE A 88 2.91 5.96 13.61
C PHE A 88 2.35 4.81 14.45
N ILE A 89 3.19 4.14 15.25
CA ILE A 89 2.70 3.08 16.15
C ILE A 89 1.75 3.58 17.25
N ARG A 90 1.85 4.86 17.67
CA ARG A 90 0.92 5.46 18.63
C ARG A 90 -0.42 5.81 18.00
N ASP A 91 -0.43 6.09 16.71
CA ASP A 91 -1.64 6.43 15.95
C ASP A 91 -2.39 5.15 15.51
N GLU A 92 -1.72 3.99 15.53
CA GLU A 92 -2.30 2.69 15.23
C GLU A 92 -2.98 2.05 16.46
N GLU A 93 -4.32 2.15 16.53
CA GLU A 93 -5.16 1.69 17.66
C GLU A 93 -4.89 0.23 18.08
N LYS A 94 -4.47 -0.63 17.15
CA LYS A 94 -4.15 -2.04 17.44
C LYS A 94 -2.91 -2.19 18.33
N TYR A 95 -1.97 -1.26 18.24
CA TYR A 95 -0.67 -1.33 18.93
C TYR A 95 -0.52 -0.26 20.00
N ALA A 96 -1.33 0.80 19.95
CA ALA A 96 -1.32 1.92 20.88
C ALA A 96 -2.02 1.56 22.19
N ASP A 97 -1.25 1.31 23.24
CA ASP A 97 -1.76 1.20 24.61
C ASP A 97 -1.29 2.42 25.41
N ASN A 98 -2.26 3.10 26.01
CA ASN A 98 -2.11 4.34 26.78
C ASN A 98 -1.12 4.21 27.96
N GLY A 99 -0.79 2.99 28.38
CA GLY A 99 0.22 2.72 29.41
C GLY A 99 1.68 2.73 28.92
N TYR A 100 1.92 2.73 27.61
CA TYR A 100 3.26 2.60 27.02
C TYR A 100 3.76 3.87 26.34
N GLN A 101 5.05 4.12 26.52
CA GLN A 101 5.86 5.07 25.77
C GLN A 101 6.60 4.33 24.66
N TYR A 102 6.48 4.85 23.44
CA TYR A 102 7.12 4.31 22.24
C TYR A 102 8.34 5.16 21.88
N LYS A 103 9.49 4.50 21.76
CA LYS A 103 10.76 5.15 21.38
C LYS A 103 11.49 4.31 20.35
N THR A 104 11.89 4.94 19.25
CA THR A 104 12.75 4.32 18.25
C THR A 104 14.15 4.10 18.81
N ILE A 105 14.71 2.92 18.55
CA ILE A 105 16.07 2.52 18.93
C ILE A 105 16.90 2.29 17.66
N GLY A 106 18.09 2.89 17.62
CA GLY A 106 18.97 2.78 16.46
C GLY A 106 18.52 3.62 15.26
N GLU A 107 19.12 3.31 14.12
CA GLU A 107 18.83 3.93 12.83
C GLU A 107 17.96 3.01 11.96
N LEU A 108 17.74 3.39 10.71
CA LEU A 108 17.02 2.59 9.73
C LEU A 108 17.76 1.26 9.49
N ASP A 109 17.04 0.15 9.54
CA ASP A 109 17.54 -1.20 9.31
C ASP A 109 16.75 -1.87 8.18
N PHE A 110 17.19 -3.03 7.69
CA PHE A 110 16.60 -3.71 6.53
C PHE A 110 16.52 -5.23 6.72
N ASP A 111 15.39 -5.82 6.36
CA ASP A 111 15.22 -7.27 6.26
C ASP A 111 14.45 -7.67 4.99
N SER A 112 14.05 -8.95 4.89
CA SER A 112 13.33 -9.49 3.73
C SER A 112 11.99 -8.80 3.44
N ASN A 113 11.43 -8.06 4.39
CA ASN A 113 10.16 -7.35 4.26
C ASN A 113 10.35 -5.85 3.98
N GLY A 114 11.60 -5.35 3.95
CA GLY A 114 11.94 -3.98 3.58
C GLY A 114 12.66 -3.20 4.68
N ASN A 115 12.70 -1.88 4.51
CA ASN A 115 13.32 -0.97 5.46
C ASN A 115 12.41 -0.77 6.67
N TYR A 116 12.98 -0.76 7.88
CA TYR A 116 12.22 -0.56 9.11
C TYR A 116 12.99 0.22 10.17
N TYR A 117 12.24 0.79 11.10
CA TYR A 117 12.74 1.32 12.36
C TYR A 117 12.34 0.37 13.49
N LEU A 118 13.26 0.12 14.42
CA LEU A 118 12.95 -0.61 15.65
C LEU A 118 12.35 0.35 16.67
N VAL A 119 11.14 0.06 17.15
CA VAL A 119 10.44 0.87 18.14
C VAL A 119 10.18 0.05 19.40
N VAL A 120 10.63 0.53 20.55
CA VAL A 120 10.41 -0.11 21.85
C VAL A 120 9.21 0.51 22.53
N ALA A 121 8.27 -0.32 22.98
CA ALA A 121 7.27 0.05 23.96
C ALA A 121 7.81 -0.14 25.37
N SER A 122 7.63 0.85 26.24
CA SER A 122 8.11 0.84 27.63
C SER A 122 7.10 1.51 28.54
N SER A 123 6.92 1.01 29.76
CA SER A 123 6.06 1.63 30.78
C SER A 123 6.87 1.90 32.06
N PRO A 124 6.34 2.68 33.01
CA PRO A 124 6.98 2.83 34.32
C PRO A 124 7.21 1.50 35.06
N GLN A 125 6.45 0.45 34.72
CA GLN A 125 6.51 -0.87 35.34
C GLN A 125 7.40 -1.86 34.56
N LYS A 126 7.50 -1.72 33.22
CA LYS A 126 8.27 -2.61 32.35
C LYS A 126 9.13 -1.81 31.37
N LYS A 127 10.46 -1.82 31.55
CA LYS A 127 11.41 -1.04 30.74
C LYS A 127 11.39 -1.39 29.24
N VAL A 128 11.10 -2.64 28.90
CA VAL A 128 10.92 -3.12 27.52
C VAL A 128 9.71 -4.05 27.56
N ALA A 129 8.56 -3.54 27.13
CA ALA A 129 7.32 -4.29 27.11
C ALA A 129 7.18 -5.13 25.84
N SER A 130 7.45 -4.51 24.69
CA SER A 130 7.51 -5.13 23.36
C SER A 130 8.48 -4.35 22.49
N ILE A 131 8.99 -5.00 21.44
CA ILE A 131 9.78 -4.36 20.38
C ILE A 131 9.01 -4.52 19.08
N TYR A 132 8.93 -3.48 18.26
CA TYR A 132 8.23 -3.48 16.99
C TYR A 132 9.20 -3.14 15.88
N LYS A 133 9.08 -3.85 14.75
CA LYS A 133 9.58 -3.38 13.46
C LYS A 133 8.48 -2.54 12.83
N VAL A 134 8.74 -1.27 12.65
CA VAL A 134 7.85 -0.34 11.95
C VAL A 134 8.46 -0.09 10.58
N TYR A 135 7.91 -0.74 9.57
CA TYR A 135 8.40 -0.67 8.19
C TYR A 135 8.08 0.69 7.58
N THR A 136 8.94 1.17 6.67
CA THR A 136 8.74 2.47 5.99
C THR A 136 7.45 2.51 5.17
N SER A 137 6.96 1.33 4.78
CA SER A 137 5.68 1.07 4.11
C SER A 137 4.45 1.09 5.02
N GLY A 138 4.61 1.33 6.31
CA GLY A 138 3.51 1.36 7.29
C GLY A 138 3.09 0.00 7.83
N SER A 139 3.75 -1.08 7.43
CA SER A 139 3.55 -2.36 8.10
C SER A 139 4.19 -2.34 9.49
N ILE A 140 3.53 -2.94 10.49
CA ILE A 140 4.07 -3.09 11.84
C ILE A 140 4.13 -4.58 12.17
N GLN A 141 5.31 -5.03 12.62
CA GLN A 141 5.53 -6.38 13.11
C GLN A 141 6.02 -6.35 14.55
N GLU A 142 5.32 -7.03 15.45
CA GLU A 142 5.77 -7.18 16.82
C GLU A 142 6.82 -8.30 16.93
N LEU A 143 7.98 -7.95 17.47
CA LEU A 143 8.99 -8.87 17.96
C LEU A 143 8.71 -9.07 19.45
N VAL A 144 7.99 -10.13 19.77
CA VAL A 144 7.57 -10.44 21.15
C VAL A 144 8.76 -10.40 22.10
N VAL A 145 8.66 -9.60 23.16
CA VAL A 145 9.55 -9.72 24.33
C VAL A 145 8.68 -9.93 25.57
N GLN A 146 8.75 -11.15 26.10
CA GLN A 146 7.98 -11.68 27.24
C GLN A 146 7.88 -10.72 28.42
#